data_AF-M4Z8E3-F1
#
_entry.id   AF-M4Z8E3-F1
#
_cell.length_a   1.000
_cell.length_b   1.000
_cell.length_c   1.000
_cell.angle_alpha   90.00
_cell.angle_beta   90.00
_cell.angle_gamma   90.00
#
_symmetry.space_group_name_H-M   'P 1'
#
loop_
_entity.id
_entity.type
_entity.pdbx_description
1 polymer ?
#
loop_
_entity_poly.entity_id
_entity_poly.type
_entity_poly.pdbx_seq_one_letter_code
_entity_poly.pdbx_strand_id
1 'polypeptide(L)' 'MANEKGPNIKKKAKCKNCEGKGLVKKGDKVLKCQRCHGTGLR' A
#
# COMPACT_ATOMS: atom_id res chain seq x y z
N MET A 1 -12.20 -27.36 4.65
CA MET A 1 -11.36 -26.26 4.13
C MET A 1 -10.59 -25.63 5.28
N ALA A 2 -9.25 -25.64 5.22
CA ALA A 2 -8.41 -25.05 6.26
C ALA A 2 -8.63 -23.53 6.29
N ASN A 3 -9.28 -23.04 7.34
CA ASN A 3 -9.39 -21.60 7.59
C ASN A 3 -8.07 -21.13 8.21
N GLU A 4 -7.06 -20.99 7.35
CA GLU A 4 -5.73 -20.47 7.69
C GLU A 4 -5.86 -19.02 8.18
N LYS A 5 -6.10 -18.85 9.49
CA LYS A 5 -5.86 -17.59 10.20
C LYS A 5 -4.35 -17.37 10.25
N GLY A 6 -3.79 -16.88 9.14
CA GLY A 6 -2.47 -16.25 9.11
C GLY A 6 -2.43 -15.08 10.10
N PRO A 7 -1.23 -14.69 10.55
CA PRO A 7 -1.05 -13.91 11.78
C PRO A 7 -1.88 -12.62 11.73
N ASN A 8 -2.54 -12.33 12.85
CA ASN A 8 -3.24 -11.08 13.15
C ASN A 8 -2.21 -9.94 13.33
N ILE A 9 -1.33 -9.78 12.35
CA ILE A 9 -0.60 -8.55 12.15
C ILE A 9 -1.71 -7.57 11.78
N LYS A 10 -1.93 -6.53 12.59
CA LYS A 10 -2.66 -5.33 12.14
C LYS A 10 -1.97 -4.92 10.84
N LYS A 11 -2.42 -5.44 9.69
CA LYS A 11 -1.81 -5.18 8.39
C LYS A 11 -1.98 -3.69 8.26
N LYS A 12 -0.88 -2.93 8.37
CA LYS A 12 -0.90 -1.49 8.10
C LYS A 12 -1.71 -1.35 6.83
N ALA A 13 -2.76 -0.54 6.90
CA ALA A 13 -3.73 -0.54 5.83
C ALA A 13 -2.98 -0.19 4.55
N LYS A 14 -3.28 -0.89 3.46
CA LYS A 14 -2.68 -0.53 2.19
C LYS A 14 -2.99 0.94 1.94
N CYS A 15 -1.97 1.71 1.56
CA CYS A 15 -2.17 3.12 1.26
C CYS A 15 -3.14 3.22 0.09
N LYS A 16 -4.38 3.64 0.35
CA LYS A 16 -5.46 3.74 -0.64
C LYS A 16 -5.09 4.61 -1.86
N ASN A 17 -4.15 5.53 -1.69
CA ASN A 17 -3.75 6.46 -2.74
C ASN A 17 -2.78 5.88 -3.75
N CYS A 18 -2.04 4.83 -3.39
CA CYS A 18 -1.11 4.14 -4.29
C CYS A 18 -1.33 2.62 -4.30
N GLU A 19 -2.43 2.14 -3.74
CA GLU A 19 -2.82 0.72 -3.76
C GLU A 19 -1.76 -0.23 -3.15
N GLY A 20 -0.90 0.30 -2.28
CA GLY A 20 0.24 -0.44 -1.74
C GLY A 20 1.54 -0.37 -2.55
N LYS A 21 1.57 0.34 -3.69
CA LYS A 21 2.76 0.44 -4.53
C LYS A 21 3.78 1.45 -4.03
N GLY A 22 3.39 2.39 -3.17
CA GLY A 22 4.26 3.48 -2.72
C GLY A 22 4.51 4.55 -3.78
N LEU A 23 4.11 4.31 -5.02
CA LEU A 23 4.30 5.20 -6.16
C LEU A 23 2.94 5.50 -6.80
N VAL A 24 2.75 6.73 -7.27
CA VAL A 24 1.57 7.17 -7.99
C VAL A 24 2.01 7.67 -9.35
N LYS A 25 1.37 7.16 -10.40
CA LYS A 25 1.61 7.60 -11.77
C LYS A 25 0.71 8.82 -12.03
N LYS A 26 1.30 9.95 -12.39
CA LYS A 26 0.56 11.17 -12.75
C LYS A 26 1.00 11.59 -14.15
N GLY A 27 0.21 11.19 -15.15
CA GLY A 27 0.61 11.27 -16.56
C GLY A 27 1.77 10.30 -16.84
N ASP A 28 2.82 10.81 -17.48
CA ASP A 28 4.02 10.01 -17.80
C ASP A 28 5.01 9.90 -16.62
N LYS A 29 4.90 10.77 -15.61
CA LYS A 29 5.79 10.77 -14.44
C LYS A 29 5.28 9.84 -13.34
N VAL A 30 6.19 8.97 -12.87
CA VAL A 30 6.02 8.18 -11.64
C VAL A 30 6.57 9.00 -10.47
N LEU A 31 5.71 9.31 -9.50
CA LEU A 31 6.06 10.10 -8.33
C LEU A 31 5.90 9.25 -7.07
N LYS A 32 6.67 9.53 -6.03
CA LYS A 32 6.45 8.92 -4.71
C LYS A 32 5.07 9.30 -4.19
N CYS A 33 4.33 8.32 -3.68
CA CYS A 33 3.02 8.55 -3.11
C CYS A 33 3.14 9.48 -1.92
N GLN A 34 2.63 10.71 -2.03
CA GLN A 34 2.73 11.71 -0.97
C GLN A 34 1.98 11.32 0.31
N ARG A 35 1.04 10.36 0.25
CA ARG A 35 0.25 9.93 1.43
C ARG A 35 0.95 8.91 2.32
N CYS A 36 1.85 8.11 1.76
CA CYS A 36 2.64 7.11 2.49
C CYS A 36 4.15 7.29 2.29
N HIS A 37 4.57 8.35 1.61
CA HIS A 37 5.95 8.74 1.37
C HIS A 37 6.80 7.63 0.70
N GLY A 38 6.18 6.77 -0.11
CA GLY A 38 6.87 5.65 -0.75
C GLY A 38 6.73 4.30 -0.04
N THR A 39 6.19 4.25 1.18
CA THR A 39 6.12 3.00 1.96
C THR A 39 5.00 2.05 1.52
N GLY A 40 4.01 2.54 0.77
CA GLY A 40 2.85 1.74 0.35
C GLY A 40 1.86 1.42 1.49
N LEU A 41 2.15 1.84 2.71
CA LEU A 41 1.39 1.47 3.90
C LEU A 41 0.93 2.74 4.64
N ARG A 42 -0.29 2.74 5.18
CA ARG A 42 -0.86 3.87 5.94
C ARG A 42 -1.76 3.38 7.07
#